data_AF-A0A3A4NRQ0-F1
#
_entry.id   AF-A0A3A4NRQ0-F1
#
_cell.length_a   1.000
_cell.length_b   1.000
_cell.length_c   1.000
_cell.angle_alpha   90.00
_cell.angle_beta   90.00
_cell.angle_gamma   90.00
#
_symmetry.space_group_name_H-M   'P 1'
#
loop_
_entity.id
_entity.type
_entity.pdbx_description
1 polymer ?
#
loop_
_entity_poly.entity_id
_entity_poly.type
_entity_poly.pdbx_seq_one_letter_code
_entity_poly.pdbx_strand_id
1 'polypeptide(L)'
;MRKRNNLADKDRECDTMRPEYDFSDAVRGVTATRYAKGTNVVVIERDVLDVFPDSATVNEALRALAPVIRHRRKTETRSKSDS
;
A
#
# COMPACT_ATOMS: atom_id res chain seq x y z
N MET A 1 24.07 44.80 3.64
CA MET A 1 24.52 43.43 3.98
C MET A 1 24.14 42.49 2.84
N ARG A 2 25.12 41.88 2.14
CA ARG A 2 24.89 40.99 0.99
C ARG A 2 24.58 39.56 1.49
N LYS A 3 23.40 39.02 1.16
CA LYS A 3 23.06 37.60 1.36
C LYS A 3 23.91 36.76 0.41
N ARG A 4 24.85 35.97 0.95
CA ARG A 4 25.63 34.98 0.19
C ARG A 4 24.99 33.59 0.32
N ASN A 5 24.41 33.16 -0.80
CA ASN A 5 24.47 31.85 -1.44
C ASN A 5 24.31 30.57 -0.58
N ASN A 6 23.12 29.98 -0.66
CA ASN A 6 22.83 28.57 -0.36
C ASN A 6 23.35 27.64 -1.49
N LEU A 7 24.65 27.61 -1.75
CA LEU A 7 25.26 26.62 -2.67
C LEU A 7 26.12 25.57 -1.93
N ALA A 8 26.56 25.84 -0.71
CA ALA A 8 27.51 24.98 0.02
C ALA A 8 26.89 23.76 0.72
N ASP A 9 25.57 23.61 0.68
CA ASP A 9 24.87 22.52 1.38
C ASP A 9 24.53 21.33 0.45
N LYS A 10 24.55 21.55 -0.88
CA LYS A 10 24.28 20.49 -1.86
C LYS A 10 25.42 19.48 -2.01
N ASP A 11 26.65 19.88 -1.72
CA ASP A 11 27.83 19.05 -1.98
C ASP A 11 28.10 18.04 -0.85
N ARG A 12 27.52 18.24 0.34
CA ARG A 12 27.73 17.35 1.50
C ARG A 12 26.87 16.09 1.45
N GLU A 13 25.73 16.10 0.76
CA GLU A 13 24.88 14.91 0.61
C GLU A 13 25.50 13.87 -0.34
N CYS A 14 26.25 14.34 -1.36
CA CYS A 14 26.95 13.46 -2.30
C CYS A 14 28.04 12.60 -1.64
N ASP A 15 28.60 13.04 -0.50
CA ASP A 15 29.70 12.35 0.19
C ASP A 15 29.25 11.10 0.97
N THR A 16 27.94 10.88 1.08
CA THR A 16 27.36 9.70 1.76
C THR A 16 26.92 8.58 0.81
N MET A 17 26.88 8.85 -0.50
CA MET A 17 26.49 7.87 -1.52
C MET A 17 27.65 6.94 -1.84
N ARG A 18 27.41 5.62 -1.78
CA ARG A 18 28.43 4.64 -2.14
C ARG A 18 28.67 4.66 -3.66
N PRO A 19 29.92 4.48 -4.13
CA PRO A 19 30.28 4.59 -5.56
C PRO A 19 29.62 3.54 -6.45
N GLU A 20 29.13 2.44 -5.89
CA GLU A 20 28.43 1.39 -6.65
C GLU A 20 26.98 1.76 -7.00
N TYR A 21 26.46 2.87 -6.47
CA TYR A 21 25.10 3.32 -6.78
C TYR A 21 25.09 4.33 -7.93
N ASP A 22 24.67 3.88 -9.10
CA ASP A 22 24.29 4.75 -10.22
C ASP A 22 22.78 5.01 -10.20
N PHE A 23 22.40 6.23 -9.80
CA PHE A 23 21.02 6.71 -9.83
C PHE A 23 20.78 7.70 -10.99
N SER A 24 21.67 7.80 -11.98
CA SER A 24 21.50 8.71 -13.12
C SER A 24 20.21 8.43 -13.91
N ASP A 25 19.79 7.17 -13.96
CA ASP A 25 18.53 6.74 -14.59
C ASP A 25 17.35 6.60 -13.60
N ALA A 26 17.53 7.04 -12.35
CA ALA A 26 16.49 6.87 -11.33
C ALA A 26 15.28 7.77 -11.60
N VAL A 27 14.14 7.13 -11.90
CA VAL A 27 12.86 7.83 -12.09
C VAL A 27 12.16 7.97 -10.74
N ARG A 28 11.87 9.21 -10.32
CA ARG A 28 11.11 9.46 -9.09
C ARG A 28 9.68 8.96 -9.25
N GLY A 29 9.21 8.17 -8.28
CA GLY A 29 7.80 7.80 -8.17
C GLY A 29 7.34 6.66 -9.08
N VAL A 30 8.22 5.81 -9.61
CA VAL A 30 7.85 4.60 -10.40
C VAL A 30 6.78 3.77 -9.71
N THR A 31 6.88 3.63 -8.39
CA THR A 31 5.92 2.85 -7.58
C THR A 31 4.84 3.73 -6.93
N ALA A 32 4.96 5.06 -6.97
CA ALA A 32 4.04 5.99 -6.30
C ALA A 32 2.62 5.87 -6.86
N THR A 33 2.48 5.75 -8.19
CA THR A 33 1.19 5.54 -8.85
C THR A 33 0.54 4.20 -8.49
N ARG A 34 1.36 3.17 -8.24
CA ARG A 34 0.89 1.85 -7.79
C ARG A 34 0.46 1.86 -6.32
N TYR A 35 1.16 2.66 -5.50
CA TYR A 35 0.82 2.89 -4.10
C TYR A 35 -0.45 3.74 -3.92
N ALA A 36 -0.64 4.77 -4.74
CA ALA A 36 -1.81 5.65 -4.73
C ALA A 36 -3.11 4.94 -5.11
N LYS A 37 -3.02 3.83 -5.85
CA LYS A 37 -4.16 2.93 -6.12
C LYS A 37 -4.64 2.17 -4.89
N GLY A 38 -3.92 2.27 -3.76
CA GLY A 38 -4.28 1.62 -2.49
C GLY A 38 -4.10 0.11 -2.60
N THR A 39 -2.92 -0.40 -2.25
CA THR A 39 -2.74 -1.85 -2.07
C THR A 39 -2.93 -2.14 -0.58
N ASN A 40 -4.03 -2.79 -0.21
CA ASN A 40 -4.20 -3.30 1.16
C ASN A 40 -3.37 -4.58 1.26
N VAL A 41 -2.13 -4.46 1.73
CA VAL A 41 -1.24 -5.62 1.94
C VAL A 41 -1.76 -6.36 3.18
N VAL A 42 -2.27 -7.56 2.97
CA VAL A 42 -2.77 -8.43 4.04
C VAL A 42 -1.91 -9.69 4.05
N VAL A 43 -1.34 -10.02 5.20
CA VAL A 43 -0.64 -11.28 5.42
C VAL A 43 -1.69 -12.37 5.58
N ILE A 44 -1.55 -13.43 4.79
CA ILE A 44 -2.42 -14.60 4.84
C ILE A 44 -1.70 -15.66 5.67
N GLU A 45 -2.40 -16.23 6.66
CA GLU A 45 -1.90 -17.32 7.48
C GLU A 45 -1.65 -18.58 6.64
N ARG A 46 -0.73 -19.43 7.10
CA ARG A 46 -0.21 -20.56 6.30
C ARG A 46 -1.29 -21.62 6.01
N ASP A 47 -2.19 -21.84 6.96
CA ASP A 47 -3.33 -22.75 6.84
C ASP A 47 -4.37 -22.27 5.82
N VAL A 48 -4.55 -20.96 5.69
CA VAL A 48 -5.44 -20.37 4.68
C VAL A 48 -4.84 -20.51 3.29
N LEU A 49 -3.51 -20.50 3.15
CA LEU A 49 -2.83 -20.75 1.87
C LEU A 49 -2.96 -22.20 1.39
N ASP A 50 -3.13 -23.16 2.30
CA ASP A 50 -3.39 -24.56 1.92
C ASP A 50 -4.73 -24.70 1.16
N VAL A 51 -5.68 -23.80 1.43
CA VAL A 51 -7.00 -23.77 0.78
C VAL A 51 -7.05 -22.76 -0.37
N PHE A 52 -6.38 -21.61 -0.21
CA PHE A 52 -6.34 -20.52 -1.18
C PHE A 52 -4.89 -20.18 -1.54
N PRO A 53 -4.31 -20.83 -2.55
CA PRO A 53 -2.89 -20.73 -2.85
C PRO A 53 -2.45 -19.35 -3.37
N ASP A 54 -3.39 -18.50 -3.80
CA ASP A 54 -3.11 -17.15 -4.26
C ASP A 54 -4.17 -16.11 -3.87
N SER A 55 -3.80 -14.84 -4.01
CA SER A 55 -4.66 -13.71 -3.68
C SER A 55 -5.86 -13.57 -4.63
N ALA A 56 -5.80 -14.11 -5.85
CA ALA A 56 -6.92 -14.05 -6.79
C ALA A 56 -8.07 -14.93 -6.30
N THR A 57 -7.76 -16.16 -5.89
CA THR A 57 -8.70 -17.15 -5.36
C THR A 57 -9.34 -16.68 -4.07
N VAL A 58 -8.57 -16.07 -3.16
CA VAL A 58 -9.11 -15.44 -1.93
C VAL A 58 -10.10 -14.33 -2.29
N ASN A 59 -9.71 -13.43 -3.19
CA ASN A 59 -10.55 -12.30 -3.56
C ASN A 59 -11.85 -12.74 -4.24
N GLU A 60 -11.80 -13.79 -5.06
CA GLU A 60 -13.00 -14.37 -5.68
C GLU A 60 -13.95 -14.94 -4.63
N ALA A 61 -13.44 -15.74 -3.69
CA ALA A 61 -14.24 -16.32 -2.61
C ALA A 61 -14.89 -15.22 -1.73
N LEU A 62 -14.12 -14.21 -1.34
CA LEU A 62 -14.63 -13.08 -0.55
C LEU A 62 -15.68 -12.26 -1.32
N ARG A 63 -15.54 -12.10 -2.64
CA ARG A 63 -16.54 -11.42 -3.48
C ARG A 63 -17.83 -12.23 -3.57
N ALA A 64 -17.74 -13.55 -3.70
CA ALA A 64 -18.91 -14.43 -3.70
C ALA A 64 -19.65 -14.39 -2.36
N LEU A 65 -18.92 -14.26 -1.24
CA LEU A 65 -19.49 -14.19 0.10
C LEU A 65 -20.00 -12.79 0.49
N ALA A 66 -19.50 -11.73 -0.15
CA ALA A 66 -19.82 -10.34 0.18
C ALA A 66 -21.33 -10.02 0.22
N PRO A 67 -22.19 -10.50 -0.70
CA PRO A 67 -23.63 -10.24 -0.63
C PRO A 67 -24.27 -10.77 0.66
N VAL A 68 -23.88 -11.97 1.10
CA VAL A 68 -24.41 -12.61 2.31
C VAL A 68 -24.01 -11.82 3.55
N ILE A 69 -22.74 -11.44 3.65
CA ILE A 69 -22.21 -10.63 4.76
C ILE A 69 -22.92 -9.27 4.80
N ARG A 70 -23.08 -8.60 3.64
CA ARG A 70 -23.75 -7.29 3.55
C ARG A 70 -25.22 -7.38 3.96
N HIS A 71 -25.90 -8.47 3.59
CA HIS A 71 -27.29 -8.67 3.97
C HIS A 71 -27.44 -8.78 5.48
N ARG A 72 -26.60 -9.59 6.16
CA ARG A 72 -26.60 -9.70 7.62
C ARG A 72 -26.37 -8.38 8.33
N ARG A 73 -25.39 -7.58 7.89
CA ARG A 73 -25.11 -6.26 8.50
C ARG A 73 -26.31 -5.32 8.42
N LYS A 74 -27.06 -5.34 7.32
CA LYS A 74 -28.26 -4.50 7.14
C LYS A 74 -29.39 -4.89 8.10
N THR A 75 -29.55 -6.18 8.38
CA THR A 75 -30.55 -6.68 9.33
C THR A 75 -30.19 -6.30 10.76
N GLU A 76 -28.91 -6.44 11.14
CA GLU A 76 -28.40 -6.06 12.46
C GLU A 76 -28.50 -4.55 12.75
N THR A 77 -28.35 -3.70 11.73
CA THR A 77 -28.52 -2.25 11.90
C THR A 77 -29.97 -1.84 12.11
N ARG A 78 -30.93 -2.61 11.56
CA ARG A 78 -32.38 -2.34 11.76
C ARG A 78 -32.86 -2.80 13.13
N SER A 79 -32.34 -3.91 13.65
CA SER A 79 -32.68 -4.38 15.00
C SER A 79 -32.14 -3.48 16.11
N LYS A 80 -31.09 -2.68 15.84
CA LYS A 80 -30.51 -1.73 16.81
C LYS A 80 -31.17 -0.35 16.81
N SER A 81 -31.99 -0.02 15.81
CA SER A 81 -32.74 1.24 15.75
C SER A 81 -34.15 1.14 16.34
N ASP A 82 -34.65 -0.07 16.59
CA ASP A 82 -35.97 -0.36 17.19
C ASP A 82 -35.86 -0.74 18.69
N SER A 83 -34.76 -0.41 19.36
CA SER A 83 -34.55 -0.62 20.81
C SER A 83 -34.02 0.62 21.49
#